data_AF-A0A7T5CHW9-F1
#
_entry.id   AF-A0A7T5CHW9-F1
#
_cell.length_a   1.000
_cell.length_b   1.000
_cell.length_c   1.000
_cell.angle_alpha   90.00
_cell.angle_beta   90.00
_cell.angle_gamma   90.00
#
_symmetry.space_group_name_H-M   'P 1'
#
loop_
_entity.id
_entity.type
_entity.pdbx_description
1 polymer ?
#
loop_
_entity_poly.entity_id
_entity_poly.type
_entity_poly.pdbx_seq_one_letter_code
_entity_poly.pdbx_strand_id
1 'polypeptide(L)'
;MENDVPEKYYAPVHQSLIQPVMIAGVPRQFAFINWTTALAVSFGMHMPWIGLPLGLVLHIVVARITKNDVDWMNILMRYLRQPTRLET
;
A
#
# COMPACT_ATOMS: atom_id res chain seq x y z
N MET A 1 -28.28 11.84 -30.46
CA MET A 1 -28.45 12.45 -29.13
C MET A 1 -27.13 13.12 -28.83
N GLU A 2 -26.95 14.29 -29.44
CA GLU A 2 -25.77 15.14 -29.33
C GLU A 2 -25.87 15.87 -27.98
N ASN A 3 -24.86 15.72 -27.13
CA ASN A 3 -24.93 16.15 -25.74
C ASN A 3 -24.77 17.67 -25.63
N ASP A 4 -25.87 18.35 -25.30
CA ASP A 4 -25.95 19.75 -24.89
C ASP A 4 -25.44 19.92 -23.45
N VAL A 5 -24.14 19.65 -23.22
CA VAL A 5 -23.50 19.91 -21.92
C VAL A 5 -22.76 21.24 -22.00
N PRO A 6 -23.17 22.27 -21.25
CA PRO A 6 -22.48 23.55 -21.27
C PRO A 6 -21.02 23.38 -20.82
N GLU A 7 -20.08 23.90 -21.62
CA GLU A 7 -18.60 23.77 -21.48
C GLU A 7 -18.05 24.14 -20.08
N LYS A 8 -18.85 24.76 -19.21
CA LYS A 8 -18.43 25.37 -17.95
C LYS A 8 -18.62 24.50 -16.69
N TYR A 9 -19.01 23.23 -16.84
CA TYR A 9 -19.25 22.33 -15.69
C TYR A 9 -18.15 21.29 -15.41
N TYR A 10 -17.03 21.31 -16.16
CA TYR A 10 -15.91 20.39 -15.93
C TYR A 10 -14.66 21.15 -15.47
N ALA A 11 -14.16 20.81 -14.27
CA ALA A 11 -12.87 21.27 -13.78
C ALA A 11 -11.83 20.14 -13.91
N PRO A 12 -10.62 20.41 -14.41
CA PRO A 12 -9.58 19.39 -14.49
C PRO A 12 -9.17 18.95 -13.08
N VAL A 13 -9.41 17.68 -12.73
CA VAL A 13 -8.98 17.08 -11.47
C VAL A 13 -7.60 16.46 -11.68
N HIS A 14 -6.60 16.92 -10.95
CA HIS A 14 -5.31 16.27 -10.95
C HIS A 14 -5.39 14.94 -10.23
N GLN A 15 -4.81 13.90 -10.86
CA GLN A 15 -4.84 12.55 -10.32
C GLN A 15 -4.27 12.54 -8.88
N SER A 16 -3.27 13.36 -8.56
CA SER A 16 -2.71 13.52 -7.20
C SER A 16 -3.73 13.77 -6.08
N LEU A 17 -4.92 14.30 -6.39
CA LEU A 17 -5.99 14.54 -5.42
C LEU A 17 -6.81 13.29 -5.09
N ILE A 18 -6.79 12.29 -5.96
CA ILE A 18 -7.64 11.09 -5.86
C ILE A 18 -6.85 9.80 -5.64
N GLN A 19 -5.56 9.76 -5.97
CA GLN A 19 -4.75 8.54 -5.79
C GLN A 19 -4.35 8.36 -4.32
N PRO A 20 -4.29 7.11 -3.84
CA PRO A 20 -3.74 6.80 -2.53
C PRO A 20 -2.30 7.32 -2.36
N VAL A 21 -2.00 7.85 -1.18
CA VAL A 21 -0.64 8.28 -0.82
C VAL A 21 0.26 7.06 -0.64
N MET A 22 1.22 6.91 -1.55
CA MET A 22 2.24 5.86 -1.49
C MET A 22 3.57 6.44 -1.00
N ILE A 23 4.30 5.66 -0.20
CA ILE A 23 5.69 5.94 0.20
C ILE A 23 6.58 4.95 -0.55
N ALA A 24 7.42 5.47 -1.45
CA ALA A 24 8.34 4.67 -2.28
C ALA A 24 7.68 3.49 -3.01
N GLY A 25 6.42 3.64 -3.45
CA GLY A 25 5.66 2.59 -4.15
C GLY A 25 4.92 1.61 -3.24
N VAL A 26 4.88 1.87 -1.93
CA VAL A 26 4.19 1.05 -0.92
C VAL A 26 3.09 1.86 -0.23
N PRO A 27 1.96 1.28 0.17
CA PRO A 27 0.92 2.00 0.91
C PRO A 27 1.48 2.52 2.23
N ARG A 28 1.21 3.79 2.55
CA ARG A 28 1.77 4.50 3.71
C ARG A 28 1.68 3.70 5.03
N GLN A 29 0.54 3.06 5.29
CA GLN A 29 0.33 2.32 6.53
C GLN A 29 1.27 1.13 6.66
N PHE A 30 1.44 0.34 5.59
CA PHE A 30 2.37 -0.78 5.60
C PHE A 30 3.81 -0.33 5.74
N ALA A 31 4.20 0.76 5.08
CA ALA A 31 5.55 1.31 5.19
C ALA A 31 5.90 1.62 6.66
N PHE A 32 4.99 2.27 7.41
CA PHE A 32 5.21 2.54 8.82
C PHE A 32 5.31 1.27 9.66
N ILE A 33 4.41 0.29 9.46
CA ILE A 33 4.43 -0.96 10.21
C ILE A 33 5.74 -1.71 9.95
N ASN A 34 6.12 -1.89 8.67
CA ASN A 34 7.33 -2.58 8.28
C ASN A 34 8.59 -1.94 8.87
N TRP A 35 8.74 -0.62 8.75
CA TRP A 35 9.90 0.08 9.29
C TRP A 35 9.92 0.06 10.82
N THR A 36 8.76 0.17 11.48
CA THR A 36 8.70 0.04 12.94
C THR A 36 9.12 -1.36 13.38
N THR A 37 8.63 -2.42 12.73
CA THR A 37 9.04 -3.80 13.02
C THR A 37 10.53 -4.01 12.72
N ALA A 38 11.04 -3.49 11.61
CA ALA A 38 12.46 -3.60 11.26
C ALA A 38 13.36 -2.91 12.28
N LEU A 39 12.97 -1.72 12.76
CA LEU A 39 13.70 -1.01 13.82
C LEU A 39 13.58 -1.75 15.15
N ALA A 40 12.40 -2.23 15.53
CA ALA A 40 12.21 -3.02 16.74
C ALA A 40 13.08 -4.27 16.77
N VAL A 41 13.19 -4.99 15.64
CA VAL A 41 14.07 -6.15 15.51
C VAL A 41 15.55 -5.74 15.53
N SER A 42 15.92 -4.71 14.77
CA SER A 42 17.31 -4.23 14.68
C SER A 42 17.85 -3.76 16.02
N PHE A 43 17.08 -2.94 16.74
CA PHE A 43 17.46 -2.42 18.05
C PHE A 43 17.26 -3.45 19.15
N GLY A 44 16.16 -4.22 19.13
CA GLY A 44 15.85 -5.21 20.17
C GLY A 44 16.85 -6.38 20.20
N MET A 45 17.35 -6.81 19.05
CA MET A 45 18.40 -7.84 18.96
C MET A 45 19.82 -7.26 18.91
N HIS A 46 19.97 -5.92 18.94
CA HIS A 46 21.22 -5.19 18.67
C HIS A 46 21.96 -5.65 17.39
N MET A 47 21.23 -6.23 16.43
CA MET A 47 21.79 -6.80 15.22
C MET A 47 21.23 -6.06 13.99
N PRO A 48 21.65 -4.80 13.76
CA PRO A 48 21.12 -3.98 12.69
C PRO A 48 21.42 -4.56 11.30
N TRP A 49 22.49 -5.34 11.19
CA TRP A 49 22.91 -6.04 9.97
C TRP A 49 21.92 -7.11 9.50
N ILE A 50 21.04 -7.59 10.39
CA ILE A 50 19.97 -8.53 10.00
C ILE A 50 18.64 -7.78 9.88
N GLY A 51 18.30 -6.97 10.89
CA GLY A 51 16.97 -6.34 10.95
C GLY A 51 16.73 -5.30 9.85
N LEU A 52 17.71 -4.46 9.52
CA LEU A 52 17.55 -3.44 8.49
C LEU A 52 17.49 -4.04 7.07
N PRO A 53 18.40 -4.96 6.66
CA PRO A 53 18.30 -5.59 5.36
C PRO A 53 17.01 -6.39 5.19
N LEU A 54 16.55 -7.09 6.24
CA LEU A 54 15.29 -7.82 6.19
C LEU A 54 14.09 -6.88 5.96
N GLY A 55 14.02 -5.77 6.69
CA GLY A 55 13.00 -4.73 6.50
C GLY A 55 13.06 -4.08 5.11
N LEU A 56 14.26 -3.85 4.58
CA LEU A 56 14.45 -3.27 3.25
C LEU A 56 14.02 -4.24 2.14
N VAL A 57 14.41 -5.51 2.23
CA VAL A 57 13.99 -6.56 1.28
C VAL A 57 12.47 -6.67 1.27
N LEU A 58 11.85 -6.74 2.44
CA LEU A 58 10.39 -6.80 2.56
C LEU A 58 9.72 -5.56 1.93
N HIS A 59 10.29 -4.36 2.16
CA HIS A 59 9.79 -3.13 1.55
C HIS A 59 9.87 -3.16 0.01
N ILE A 60 10.97 -3.64 -0.56
CA ILE A 60 11.16 -3.74 -2.01
C ILE A 60 10.20 -4.76 -2.63
N VAL A 61 10.00 -5.92 -1.99
CA VAL A 61 9.06 -6.94 -2.46
C VAL A 61 7.65 -6.35 -2.53
N VAL A 62 7.22 -5.67 -1.46
CA VAL A 62 5.89 -5.04 -1.45
C VAL A 62 5.80 -3.93 -2.49
N ALA A 63 6.82 -3.07 -2.62
CA ALA A 63 6.84 -2.01 -3.63
C ALA A 63 6.66 -2.58 -5.05
N ARG A 64 7.25 -3.75 -5.32
CA ARG A 64 7.10 -4.42 -6.61
C ARG A 64 5.70 -4.99 -6.84
N ILE A 65 5.05 -5.48 -5.79
CA ILE A 65 3.67 -5.97 -5.83
C ILE A 65 2.69 -4.80 -6.02
N THR A 66 2.81 -3.73 -5.22
CA THR A 66 1.92 -2.57 -5.35
C THR A 66 2.11 -1.78 -6.64
N LYS A 67 3.27 -1.90 -7.29
CA LYS A 67 3.45 -1.35 -8.65
C LYS A 67 2.43 -1.93 -9.64
N ASN A 68 2.00 -3.17 -9.45
CA ASN A 68 1.01 -3.82 -10.32
C ASN A 68 -0.43 -3.56 -9.87
N ASP A 69 -0.66 -3.41 -8.55
CA ASP A 69 -1.99 -3.18 -7.98
C ASP A 69 -1.90 -2.36 -6.68
N VAL A 70 -2.39 -1.11 -6.71
CA VAL A 70 -2.40 -0.20 -5.57
C VAL A 70 -3.32 -0.69 -4.44
N ASP A 71 -4.37 -1.45 -4.79
CA ASP A 71 -5.37 -1.97 -3.85
C ASP A 71 -5.00 -3.31 -3.22
N TRP A 72 -3.79 -3.83 -3.52
CA TRP A 72 -3.32 -5.12 -3.00
C TRP A 72 -3.50 -5.27 -1.48
N MET A 73 -3.24 -4.21 -0.71
CA MET A 73 -3.38 -4.25 0.76
C MET A 73 -4.84 -4.37 1.21
N ASN A 74 -5.76 -3.72 0.50
CA ASN A 74 -7.20 -3.81 0.78
C ASN A 74 -7.69 -5.24 0.51
N ILE A 75 -7.21 -5.85 -0.58
CA ILE A 75 -7.50 -7.23 -0.95
C ILE A 75 -6.93 -8.19 0.09
N LEU A 76 -5.67 -8.01 0.50
CA LEU A 76 -5.03 -8.84 1.52
C LEU A 76 -5.78 -8.80 2.85
N MET A 77 -6.12 -7.61 3.33
CA MET A 77 -6.88 -7.47 4.58
C MET A 77 -8.27 -8.12 4.48
N ARG A 78 -8.92 -8.01 3.32
CA ARG A 78 -10.20 -8.66 3.06
C ARG A 78 -10.06 -10.18 3.00
N TYR A 79 -9.00 -10.69 2.39
CA TYR A 79 -8.68 -12.12 2.35
C TYR A 79 -8.43 -12.68 3.75
N LEU A 80 -7.65 -11.97 4.58
CA LEU A 80 -7.39 -12.37 5.97
C LEU A 80 -8.64 -12.34 6.86
N ARG A 81 -9.61 -11.48 6.55
CA ARG A 81 -10.90 -11.39 7.26
C ARG A 81 -11.94 -12.39 6.75
N GLN A 82 -11.70 -13.02 5.60
CA GLN A 82 -12.66 -13.93 5.01
C GLN A 82 -12.71 -15.22 5.85
N PRO A 83 -13.88 -15.61 6.39
CA PRO A 83 -14.00 -16.85 7.15
C PRO A 83 -13.72 -18.04 6.24
N THR A 84 -12.91 -18.99 6.74
CA THR A 84 -12.51 -20.21 6.00
C THR A 84 -13.70 -21.14 5.71
N ARG A 85 -14.82 -20.94 6.40
CA ARG A 85 -16.04 -21.73 6.23
C ARG A 85 -17.06 -20.95 5.40
N LEU A 86 -17.37 -21.49 4.23
CA LEU A 86 -18.55 -21.11 3.48
C LEU A 86 -19.71 -21.86 4.12
N GLU A 87 -20.51 -21.17 4.93
CA GLU A 87 -21.81 -21.72 5.35
C GLU A 87 -22.70 -21.73 4.10
N THR A 88 -22.83 -22.90 3.47
CA THR A 88 -23.83 -23.21 2.42
C THR A 88 -25.14 -23.63 3.03
#